data_AF-G1T8A7-F1
#
_entry.id   AF-G1T8A7-F1
#
_cell.length_a   1.000
_cell.length_b   1.000
_cell.length_c   1.000
_cell.angle_alpha   90.00
_cell.angle_beta   90.00
_cell.angle_gamma   90.00
#
_symmetry.space_group_name_H-M   'P 1'
#
loop_
_entity.id
_entity.type
_entity.pdbx_description
1 polymer ?
#
loop_
_entity_poly.entity_id
_entity_poly.type
_entity_poly.pdbx_seq_one_letter_code
_entity_poly.pdbx_strand_id
1 'polypeptide(L)'
;MAGVVLRAAVRSWRVGVQPGCGVRPLSQTQGPPGHPSFVESTDEYQFVERLLPPASIPEPPKHERYPTPSGWQPPRDPPPSLPYLVRRSRMHNIPVYKDITHGNRQMTVIRKVEGDIWVSGRVAPPGLARTS
;
A
#
# COMPACT_ATOMS: atom_id res chain seq x y z
N MET A 1 1.60 90.73 81.19
CA MET A 1 2.10 89.45 81.73
C MET A 1 1.00 88.41 81.66
N ALA A 2 0.96 87.61 80.60
CA ALA A 2 0.27 86.31 80.53
C ALA A 2 0.57 85.70 79.14
N GLY A 3 1.48 84.74 79.09
CA GLY A 3 1.93 84.09 77.86
C GLY A 3 0.89 83.10 77.34
N VAL A 4 0.63 83.15 76.03
CA VAL A 4 -0.21 82.18 75.33
C VAL A 4 0.68 80.99 74.94
N VAL A 5 0.32 79.81 75.46
CA VAL A 5 1.00 78.54 75.21
C VAL A 5 0.52 77.98 73.86
N LEU A 6 1.39 77.98 72.85
CA LEU A 6 1.16 77.27 71.59
C LEU A 6 1.69 75.83 71.72
N ARG A 7 0.78 74.84 71.80
CA ARG A 7 1.15 73.42 71.72
C ARG A 7 1.24 73.00 70.25
N ALA A 8 2.45 72.66 69.81
CA ALA A 8 2.71 71.99 68.54
C ALA A 8 2.17 70.55 68.58
N ALA A 9 1.31 70.20 67.63
CA ALA A 9 0.86 68.82 67.41
C ALA A 9 1.59 68.23 66.19
N VAL A 10 2.25 67.10 66.42
CA VAL A 10 3.09 66.37 65.47
C VAL A 10 2.21 65.71 64.41
N ARG A 11 2.54 65.91 63.14
CA ARG A 11 1.86 65.26 62.01
C ARG A 11 2.20 63.77 61.99
N SER A 12 1.27 62.91 62.40
CA SER A 12 1.38 61.47 62.19
C SER A 12 0.98 61.12 60.76
N TRP A 13 1.84 60.36 60.09
CA TRP A 13 1.58 59.81 58.76
C TRP A 13 0.56 58.68 58.87
N ARG A 14 -0.60 58.83 58.23
CA ARG A 14 -1.52 57.70 58.02
C ARG A 14 -1.15 57.00 56.72
N VAL A 15 -0.83 55.71 56.84
CA VAL A 15 -0.62 54.76 55.74
C VAL A 15 -1.94 54.63 54.97
N GLY A 16 -1.97 55.11 53.73
CA GLY A 16 -3.06 54.84 52.80
C GLY A 16 -2.92 53.43 52.22
N VAL A 17 -3.78 52.51 52.66
CA VAL A 17 -3.99 51.22 52.02
C VAL A 17 -4.73 51.47 50.71
N GLN A 18 -4.10 51.16 49.57
CA GLN A 18 -4.75 51.12 48.26
C GLN A 18 -5.50 49.78 48.12
N PRO A 19 -6.82 49.74 47.91
CA PRO A 19 -7.49 48.52 47.47
C PRO A 19 -7.50 48.48 45.95
N GLY A 20 -6.96 47.43 45.35
CA GLY A 20 -6.95 47.32 43.90
C GLY A 20 -6.34 46.03 43.40
N CYS A 21 -6.86 44.88 43.84
CA CYS A 21 -6.65 43.64 43.10
C CYS A 21 -7.37 43.78 41.75
N GLY A 22 -6.66 44.24 40.73
CA GLY A 22 -7.14 44.24 39.36
C GLY A 22 -7.47 42.81 38.94
N VAL A 23 -8.75 42.51 38.77
CA VAL A 23 -9.21 41.25 38.18
C VAL A 23 -8.71 41.26 36.73
N ARG A 24 -7.73 40.41 36.43
CA ARG A 24 -7.29 40.19 35.05
C ARG A 24 -8.50 39.66 34.27
N PRO A 25 -8.91 40.28 33.15
CA PRO A 25 -9.94 39.69 32.31
C PRO A 25 -9.45 38.32 31.84
N LEU A 26 -10.21 37.28 32.14
CA LEU A 26 -9.95 35.94 31.64
C LEU A 26 -9.92 36.05 30.11
N SER A 27 -8.80 35.72 29.49
CA SER A 27 -8.67 35.65 28.04
C SER A 27 -9.82 34.79 27.52
N GLN A 28 -10.65 35.37 26.64
CA GLN A 28 -11.69 34.64 25.94
C GLN A 28 -11.06 33.35 25.41
N THR A 29 -11.51 32.21 25.93
CA THR A 29 -11.11 30.91 25.42
C THR A 29 -11.58 30.88 23.98
N GLN A 30 -10.65 31.00 23.02
CA GLN A 30 -10.97 30.76 21.63
C GLN A 30 -11.47 29.33 21.56
N GLY A 31 -12.77 29.16 21.30
CA GLY A 31 -13.35 27.84 21.05
C GLY A 31 -12.64 27.17 19.87
N PRO A 32 -12.78 25.85 19.70
CA PRO A 32 -12.14 25.13 18.61
C PRO A 32 -12.46 25.82 17.27
N PRO A 33 -11.46 26.05 16.39
CA PRO A 33 -11.73 26.69 15.10
C PRO A 33 -12.78 25.87 14.33
N GLY A 34 -13.86 26.54 13.91
CA GLY A 34 -14.94 25.92 13.15
C GLY A 34 -14.43 25.34 11.83
N HIS A 35 -14.87 24.13 11.49
CA HIS A 35 -14.49 23.48 10.24
C HIS A 35 -15.07 24.23 9.03
N PRO A 36 -14.34 24.35 7.91
CA PRO A 36 -14.91 24.89 6.68
C PRO A 36 -16.00 23.97 6.14
N SER A 37 -16.98 24.54 5.43
CA SER A 37 -18.00 23.77 4.71
C SER A 37 -17.37 22.92 3.60
N PHE A 38 -17.85 21.69 3.41
CA PHE A 38 -17.45 20.80 2.33
C PHE A 38 -18.64 20.44 1.45
N VAL A 39 -18.35 20.02 0.21
CA VAL A 39 -19.34 19.51 -0.75
C VAL A 39 -18.90 18.10 -1.12
N GLU A 40 -19.81 17.13 -0.96
CA GLU A 40 -19.58 15.75 -1.36
C GLU A 40 -20.02 15.58 -2.81
N SER A 41 -19.12 15.09 -3.66
CA SER A 41 -19.39 14.78 -5.07
C SER A 41 -19.11 13.31 -5.34
N THR A 42 -19.94 12.67 -6.17
CA THR A 42 -19.79 11.26 -6.56
C THR A 42 -19.09 11.09 -7.92
N ASP A 43 -19.12 12.12 -8.77
CA ASP A 43 -18.62 12.05 -10.16
C ASP A 43 -17.09 11.82 -10.23
N GLU A 44 -16.34 12.35 -9.26
CA GLU A 44 -14.89 12.17 -9.16
C GLU A 44 -14.50 10.80 -8.58
N TYR A 45 -15.45 10.04 -8.02
CA TYR A 45 -15.17 8.76 -7.38
C TYR A 45 -14.70 7.69 -8.38
N GLN A 46 -15.02 7.84 -9.67
CA GLN A 46 -14.53 6.97 -10.75
C GLN A 46 -12.99 6.87 -10.80
N PHE A 47 -12.27 7.91 -10.34
CA PHE A 47 -10.81 7.89 -10.29
C PHE A 47 -10.29 7.05 -9.14
N VAL A 48 -11.05 6.96 -8.04
CA VAL A 48 -10.74 6.10 -6.88
C VAL A 48 -10.93 4.63 -7.26
N GLU A 49 -11.98 4.30 -8.00
CA GLU A 49 -12.25 2.93 -8.45
C GLU A 49 -11.11 2.33 -9.26
N ARG A 50 -10.45 3.13 -10.10
CA ARG A 50 -9.29 2.69 -10.92
C ARG A 50 -8.04 2.35 -10.10
N LEU A 51 -7.95 2.87 -8.87
CA LEU A 51 -6.84 2.59 -7.97
C LEU A 51 -7.01 1.26 -7.23
N LEU A 52 -8.23 0.72 -7.19
CA LEU A 52 -8.50 -0.55 -6.54
C LEU A 52 -7.86 -1.69 -7.35
N PRO A 53 -7.02 -2.54 -6.74
CA PRO A 53 -6.42 -3.64 -7.45
C PRO A 53 -7.48 -4.70 -7.79
N PRO A 54 -7.39 -5.36 -8.96
CA PRO A 54 -8.28 -6.45 -9.29
C PRO A 54 -8.04 -7.65 -8.37
N ALA A 55 -9.12 -8.25 -7.87
CA ALA A 55 -9.04 -9.40 -6.96
C ALA A 55 -8.61 -10.70 -7.67
N SER A 56 -8.90 -10.84 -8.97
CA SER A 56 -8.59 -12.01 -9.77
C SER A 56 -7.66 -11.65 -10.94
N ILE A 57 -6.92 -12.66 -11.42
CA ILE A 57 -6.06 -12.49 -12.59
C ILE A 57 -6.94 -12.50 -13.84
N PRO A 58 -6.81 -11.49 -14.72
CA PRO A 58 -7.61 -11.43 -15.94
C PRO A 58 -7.24 -12.58 -16.89
N GLU A 59 -8.22 -12.97 -17.71
CA GLU A 59 -7.96 -13.86 -18.83
C GLU A 59 -7.15 -13.14 -19.92
N PRO A 60 -6.29 -13.85 -20.68
CA PRO A 60 -5.53 -13.23 -21.75
C PRO A 60 -6.47 -12.69 -22.83
N PRO A 61 -6.20 -11.48 -23.36
CA PRO A 61 -6.97 -10.98 -24.49
C PRO A 61 -6.78 -11.88 -25.71
N LYS A 62 -7.86 -12.05 -26.49
CA LYS A 62 -7.82 -12.76 -27.76
C LYS A 62 -7.15 -11.87 -28.81
N HIS A 63 -6.14 -12.39 -29.48
CA HIS A 63 -5.43 -11.71 -30.55
C HIS A 63 -5.68 -12.42 -31.88
N GLU A 64 -5.70 -11.68 -32.98
CA GLU A 64 -5.88 -12.25 -34.32
C GLU A 64 -4.69 -13.11 -34.74
N ARG A 65 -3.46 -12.66 -34.39
CA ARG A 65 -2.22 -13.33 -34.76
C ARG A 65 -1.45 -13.78 -33.52
N TYR A 66 -1.01 -15.02 -33.57
CA TYR A 66 -0.10 -15.63 -32.60
C TYR A 66 1.21 -16.08 -33.29
N PRO A 67 2.36 -16.08 -32.58
CA PRO A 67 2.55 -15.61 -31.21
C PRO A 67 2.38 -14.08 -31.11
N THR A 68 2.09 -13.59 -29.91
CA THR A 68 2.09 -12.14 -29.63
C THR A 68 3.50 -11.57 -29.80
N PRO A 69 3.68 -10.24 -29.87
CA PRO A 69 5.02 -9.63 -29.92
C PRO A 69 5.93 -10.05 -28.75
N SER A 70 5.35 -10.40 -27.59
CA SER A 70 6.06 -10.96 -26.43
C SER A 70 6.43 -12.45 -26.56
N GLY A 71 6.05 -13.11 -27.64
CA GLY A 71 6.25 -14.55 -27.86
C GLY A 71 5.23 -15.45 -27.15
N TRP A 72 4.20 -14.88 -26.51
CA TRP A 72 3.17 -15.67 -25.84
C TRP A 72 2.21 -16.32 -26.84
N GLN A 73 1.80 -17.55 -26.54
CA GLN A 73 0.84 -18.31 -27.33
C GLN A 73 -0.11 -19.08 -26.41
N PRO A 74 -1.43 -19.04 -26.67
CA PRO A 74 -2.42 -19.79 -25.91
C PRO A 74 -2.22 -21.31 -26.07
N PRO A 75 -2.76 -22.13 -25.15
CA PRO A 75 -2.86 -23.57 -25.36
C PRO A 75 -3.71 -23.88 -26.61
N ARG A 76 -3.49 -25.07 -27.19
CA ARG A 76 -4.30 -25.55 -28.31
C ARG A 76 -5.61 -26.12 -27.78
N ASP A 77 -6.72 -25.74 -28.42
CA ASP A 77 -8.04 -26.28 -28.20
C ASP A 77 -8.52 -26.98 -29.49
N PRO A 78 -8.86 -28.28 -29.49
CA PRO A 78 -8.88 -29.20 -28.35
C PRO A 78 -7.48 -29.61 -27.86
N PRO A 79 -7.35 -30.08 -26.60
CA PRO A 79 -6.10 -30.62 -26.09
C PRO A 79 -5.61 -31.79 -26.95
N PRO A 80 -4.28 -31.94 -27.13
CA PRO A 80 -3.74 -33.07 -27.87
C PRO A 80 -4.02 -34.38 -27.12
N SER A 81 -4.30 -35.45 -27.85
CA SER A 81 -4.53 -36.80 -27.32
C SER A 81 -3.22 -37.46 -26.89
N LEU A 82 -2.54 -36.87 -25.90
CA LEU A 82 -1.32 -37.37 -25.31
C LEU A 82 -1.62 -38.00 -23.94
N PRO A 83 -0.84 -39.00 -23.50
CA PRO A 83 -1.03 -39.65 -22.21
C PRO A 83 -0.67 -38.74 -21.02
N TYR A 84 -0.10 -37.57 -21.28
CA TYR A 84 0.19 -36.53 -20.29
C TYR A 84 -0.24 -35.16 -20.81
N LEU A 85 -0.57 -34.26 -19.89
CA LEU A 85 -0.96 -32.87 -20.15
C LEU A 85 -0.23 -31.96 -19.18
N VAL A 86 0.38 -30.89 -19.69
CA VAL A 86 1.02 -29.85 -18.86
C VAL A 86 0.12 -28.63 -18.81
N ARG A 87 -0.42 -28.32 -17.63
CA ARG A 87 -1.29 -27.14 -17.45
C ARG A 87 -0.49 -25.86 -17.29
N ARG A 88 -1.05 -24.76 -17.78
CA ARG A 88 -0.44 -23.42 -17.64
C ARG A 88 -0.40 -22.97 -16.18
N SER A 89 0.51 -22.03 -15.90
CA SER A 89 0.55 -21.33 -14.61
C SER A 89 -0.69 -20.45 -14.43
N ARG A 90 -0.89 -19.91 -13.22
CA ARG A 90 -1.97 -18.94 -12.96
C ARG A 90 -1.84 -17.68 -13.84
N MET A 91 -0.63 -17.41 -14.34
CA MET A 91 -0.27 -16.28 -15.22
C MET A 91 -0.19 -16.71 -16.69
N HIS A 92 -0.84 -17.82 -17.06
CA HIS A 92 -0.95 -18.32 -18.44
C HIS A 92 0.38 -18.69 -19.12
N ASN A 93 1.45 -18.90 -18.35
CA ASN A 93 2.78 -19.26 -18.85
C ASN A 93 3.05 -20.77 -18.73
N ILE A 94 4.07 -21.26 -19.47
CA ILE A 94 4.53 -22.65 -19.38
C ILE A 94 5.28 -22.83 -18.04
N PRO A 95 4.94 -23.83 -17.21
CA PRO A 95 5.54 -24.02 -15.88
C PRO A 95 6.90 -24.73 -15.93
N VAL A 96 7.85 -24.17 -16.70
CA VAL A 96 9.23 -24.67 -16.82
C VAL A 96 10.16 -23.66 -16.16
N TYR A 97 10.89 -24.09 -15.13
CA TYR A 97 11.73 -23.22 -14.32
C TYR A 97 13.13 -23.77 -14.20
N LYS A 98 14.11 -22.87 -14.06
CA LYS A 98 15.47 -23.24 -13.64
C LYS A 98 15.52 -23.21 -12.12
N ASP A 99 16.10 -24.24 -11.54
CA ASP A 99 16.39 -24.31 -10.11
C ASP A 99 17.90 -24.53 -9.94
N ILE A 100 18.50 -23.82 -8.99
CA ILE A 100 19.94 -23.82 -8.75
C ILE A 100 20.17 -24.20 -7.30
N THR A 101 20.72 -25.39 -7.08
CA THR A 101 21.08 -25.90 -5.75
C THR A 101 22.59 -25.80 -5.53
N HIS A 102 23.03 -25.52 -4.29
CA HIS A 102 24.44 -25.48 -3.89
C HIS A 102 25.35 -24.60 -4.77
N GLY A 103 24.79 -23.61 -5.47
CA GLY A 103 25.51 -22.69 -6.35
C GLY A 103 25.99 -23.27 -7.69
N ASN A 104 26.18 -24.59 -7.80
CA ASN A 104 26.74 -25.24 -8.99
C ASN A 104 25.78 -26.19 -9.70
N ARG A 105 24.73 -26.67 -9.03
CA ARG A 105 23.79 -27.63 -9.60
C ARG A 105 22.64 -26.90 -10.25
N GLN A 106 22.67 -26.78 -11.58
CA GLN A 106 21.57 -26.24 -12.36
C GLN A 106 20.64 -27.38 -12.80
N MET A 107 19.36 -27.27 -12.49
CA MET A 107 18.33 -28.22 -12.90
C MET A 107 17.14 -27.48 -13.54
N THR A 108 16.38 -28.17 -14.40
CA THR A 108 15.16 -27.64 -14.98
C THR A 108 13.97 -28.42 -14.44
N VAL A 109 13.03 -27.73 -13.81
CA VAL A 109 11.87 -28.32 -13.15
C VAL A 109 10.62 -27.99 -13.95
N ILE A 110 9.90 -29.02 -14.37
CA ILE A 110 8.59 -28.90 -15.01
C ILE A 110 7.53 -29.20 -13.96
N ARG A 111 6.57 -28.28 -13.78
CA ARG A 111 5.47 -28.42 -12.80
C ARG A 111 4.13 -28.64 -13.49
N LYS A 112 3.10 -28.98 -12.71
CA LYS A 112 1.70 -29.11 -13.17
C LYS A 112 1.53 -30.10 -14.34
N VAL A 113 2.23 -31.24 -14.27
CA VAL A 113 2.05 -32.35 -15.20
C VAL A 113 0.93 -33.24 -14.68
N GLU A 114 -0.08 -33.50 -15.51
CA GLU A 114 -1.17 -34.43 -15.27
C GLU A 114 -1.02 -35.63 -16.23
N GLY A 115 -1.47 -36.82 -15.83
CA GLY A 115 -1.36 -38.05 -16.64
C GLY A 115 -0.07 -38.85 -16.38
N ASP A 116 0.31 -39.70 -17.34
CA ASP A 116 1.45 -40.61 -17.21
C ASP A 116 2.79 -39.89 -17.45
N ILE A 117 3.51 -39.63 -16.36
CA ILE A 117 4.82 -38.99 -16.37
C ILE A 117 5.95 -39.89 -16.85
N TRP A 118 5.76 -41.22 -16.84
CA TRP A 118 6.80 -42.18 -17.24
C TRP A 118 6.94 -42.29 -18.75
N VAL A 119 5.92 -41.87 -19.51
CA VAL A 119 6.05 -41.62 -20.96
C VAL A 119 6.95 -40.41 -21.23
N SER A 120 6.87 -39.36 -20.41
CA SER A 120 7.69 -38.15 -20.56
C SER A 120 9.16 -38.36 -20.19
N GLY A 121 9.50 -39.34 -19.34
CA GLY A 121 10.88 -39.61 -18.92
C GLY A 121 11.82 -40.05 -20.07
N ARG A 122 11.25 -40.53 -21.19
CA ARG A 122 12.00 -40.85 -22.42
C ARG A 122 12.03 -39.72 -23.43
N VAL A 123 11.10 -38.76 -23.34
CA VAL A 123 11.04 -37.61 -24.23
C VAL A 123 11.77 -36.45 -23.54
N ALA A 124 13.10 -36.54 -23.49
CA ALA A 124 13.90 -35.33 -23.37
C ALA A 124 13.50 -34.41 -24.53
N PRO A 125 13.31 -33.09 -24.33
CA PRO A 125 13.08 -32.19 -25.45
C PRO A 125 14.20 -32.42 -26.49
N PRO A 126 13.87 -32.50 -27.79
CA PRO A 126 14.86 -32.79 -28.82
C PRO A 126 16.00 -31.77 -28.70
N GLY A 127 17.18 -32.25 -28.28
CA GLY A 127 18.35 -31.41 -27.99
C GLY A 127 19.01 -31.61 -26.63
N LEU A 128 18.38 -32.33 -25.67
CA LEU A 128 19.00 -32.68 -24.38
C LEU A 128 19.54 -34.12 -24.32
N ALA A 129 19.60 -34.84 -25.45
CA ALA A 129 20.31 -36.11 -25.52
C ALA A 129 21.79 -35.86 -25.19
N ARG A 130 22.20 -36.37 -24.03
CA ARG A 130 23.56 -36.31 -23.52
C ARG A 130 24.46 -36.97 -24.56
N THR A 131 25.26 -36.19 -25.29
CA THR A 131 26.38 -36.71 -26.05
C THR A 131 27.39 -37.21 -25.03
N SER A 132 27.44 -38.53 -24.83
CA SER A 132 28.57 -39.23 -24.21
C SER A 132 29.62 -39.51 -25.27
#